data_AF-A0A350DAH2-F1
#
_entry.id   AF-A0A350DAH2-F1
#
_cell.length_a   1.000
_cell.length_b   1.000
_cell.length_c   1.000
_cell.angle_alpha   90.00
_cell.angle_beta   90.00
_cell.angle_gamma   90.00
#
_symmetry.space_group_name_H-M   'P 1'
#
loop_
_entity.id
_entity.type
_entity.pdbx_description
1 polymer ?
#
loop_
_entity_poly.entity_id
_entity_poly.type
_entity_poly.pdbx_seq_one_letter_code
_entity_poly.pdbx_strand_id
1 'polypeptide(L)' 'MSGTDLISELTIDKNNWDGSDWAITKDFVGIRIGLLAPHHLIVISARLYHLLKKHNAKGFAVERVHLL' A
#
# COMPACT_ATOMS: atom_id res chain seq x y z
N MET A 1 27.13 0.41 -5.36
CA MET A 1 26.37 1.28 -6.27
C MET A 1 25.02 1.50 -5.60
N SER A 2 24.94 2.37 -4.60
CA SER A 2 24.76 3.84 -4.71
C SER A 2 23.34 4.21 -5.16
N GLY A 3 22.46 4.43 -4.17
CA GLY A 3 21.42 5.46 -4.28
C GLY A 3 20.02 5.00 -4.62
N THR A 4 19.12 5.26 -3.67
CA THR A 4 17.65 5.35 -3.75
C THR A 4 16.87 4.05 -4.01
N ASP A 5 16.50 3.37 -2.91
CA ASP A 5 15.17 2.76 -2.82
C ASP A 5 14.17 3.92 -2.87
N LEU A 6 13.93 4.44 -4.08
CA LEU A 6 12.89 5.42 -4.32
C LEU A 6 11.59 4.65 -4.10
N ILE A 7 11.07 4.73 -2.87
CA ILE A 7 9.72 4.27 -2.57
C ILE A 7 8.82 5.09 -3.48
N SER A 8 8.38 4.49 -4.59
CA SER A 8 7.51 5.15 -5.55
C SER A 8 6.30 5.70 -4.80
N GLU A 9 6.06 7.00 -4.96
CA GLU A 9 4.94 7.66 -4.29
C GLU A 9 3.63 7.01 -4.74
N LEU A 10 2.80 6.64 -3.77
CA LEU A 10 1.46 6.10 -4.02
C LEU A 10 0.44 7.19 -3.76
N THR A 11 -0.21 7.66 -4.82
CA THR A 11 -1.20 8.73 -4.76
C THR A 11 -2.61 8.16 -4.94
N ILE A 12 -3.57 8.65 -4.15
CA ILE A 12 -5.00 8.39 -4.36
C ILE A 12 -5.60 9.61 -5.05
N ASP A 13 -6.27 9.39 -6.19
CA ASP A 13 -7.08 10.42 -6.83
C ASP A 13 -8.38 10.63 -6.02
N LYS A 14 -8.46 11.76 -5.30
CA LYS A 14 -9.61 12.13 -4.47
C LYS A 14 -10.92 12.23 -5.25
N ASN A 15 -10.88 12.56 -6.54
CA ASN A 15 -12.09 12.67 -7.36
C ASN A 15 -12.65 11.30 -7.77
N ASN A 16 -11.82 10.26 -7.71
CA ASN A 16 -12.17 8.90 -8.07
C ASN A 16 -12.21 7.96 -6.86
N TRP A 17 -12.16 8.52 -5.64
CA TRP A 17 -12.22 7.77 -4.40
C TRP A 17 -13.61 7.82 -3.78
N ASP A 18 -14.17 6.66 -3.47
CA ASP A 18 -15.52 6.50 -2.93
C ASP A 18 -15.59 6.58 -1.40
N GLY A 19 -14.45 6.78 -0.73
CA GLY A 19 -14.36 6.81 0.73
C GLY A 19 -14.24 5.44 1.41
N SER A 20 -14.00 4.37 0.64
CA SER A 20 -13.74 3.04 1.18
C SER A 20 -12.58 3.01 2.19
N ASP A 21 -12.54 2.01 3.07
CA ASP A 21 -11.38 1.85 3.97
C ASP A 21 -10.26 1.01 3.33
N TRP A 22 -10.56 0.34 2.21
CA TRP A 22 -9.65 -0.54 1.47
C TRP A 22 -9.63 -0.16 -0.02
N ALA A 23 -8.45 -0.10 -0.61
CA ALA A 23 -8.23 0.03 -2.05
C ALA A 23 -7.18 -0.97 -2.52
N ILE A 24 -7.22 -1.31 -3.80
CA ILE A 24 -6.18 -2.10 -4.47
C ILE A 24 -5.63 -1.29 -5.65
N THR A 25 -4.31 -1.31 -5.85
CA THR A 25 -3.71 -0.66 -7.03
C THR A 25 -4.11 -1.38 -8.31
N LYS A 26 -4.31 -0.63 -9.40
CA LYS A 26 -4.53 -1.24 -10.72
C LYS A 26 -3.28 -1.95 -11.22
N ASP A 27 -2.12 -1.36 -10.95
CA ASP A 27 -0.83 -1.89 -11.37
C ASP A 27 -0.26 -2.90 -10.37
N PHE A 28 0.53 -3.82 -10.90
CA PHE A 28 1.33 -4.76 -10.12
C PHE A 28 2.70 -4.15 -9.84
N VAL A 29 3.21 -4.38 -8.64
CA VAL A 29 4.53 -3.96 -8.19
C VAL A 29 5.41 -5.19 -7.97
N GLY A 30 6.70 -5.03 -8.26
CA GLY A 30 7.72 -6.07 -8.11
C GLY A 30 8.16 -6.70 -9.44
N ILE A 31 9.25 -7.45 -9.37
CA ILE A 31 9.86 -8.13 -10.53
C ILE A 31 9.51 -9.61 -10.45
N ARG A 32 9.19 -10.22 -11.60
CA ARG A 32 9.03 -11.67 -11.70
C ARG A 32 10.39 -12.35 -11.67
N ILE A 33 10.70 -13.09 -10.61
CA ILE A 33 11.96 -13.83 -10.46
C ILE A 33 11.68 -15.20 -9.83
N GLY A 34 11.82 -16.27 -10.61
CA GLY A 34 11.52 -17.63 -10.15
C GLY A 34 10.06 -17.77 -9.69
N LEU A 35 9.86 -18.08 -8.41
CA LEU A 35 8.54 -18.20 -7.77
C LEU A 35 7.95 -16.86 -7.30
N LEU A 36 8.73 -15.78 -7.31
CA LEU A 36 8.24 -14.45 -6.95
C LEU A 36 7.43 -13.87 -8.11
N ALA A 37 6.16 -13.59 -7.84
CA ALA A 37 5.25 -12.94 -8.78
C ALA A 37 5.04 -11.47 -8.37
N PRO A 38 4.91 -10.56 -9.34
CA PRO A 38 4.39 -9.21 -9.08
C PRO A 38 3.04 -9.28 -8.35
N HIS A 39 2.78 -8.34 -7.47
CA HIS A 39 1.56 -8.30 -6.65
C HIS A 39 0.98 -6.88 -6.63
N HIS A 40 -0.32 -6.77 -6.38
CA HIS A 40 -0.95 -5.47 -6.15
C HIS A 40 -0.61 -4.94 -4.75
N LEU A 41 -0.55 -3.62 -4.61
CA LEU A 41 -0.49 -2.99 -3.30
C LEU A 41 -1.91 -2.77 -2.78
N ILE A 42 -2.06 -2.95 -1.46
CA ILE A 42 -3.31 -2.69 -0.75
C ILE A 42 -3.15 -1.40 0.03
N VAL A 43 -4.08 -0.47 -0.19
CA VAL A 43 -4.12 0.80 0.54
C VAL A 43 -5.22 0.73 1.58
N ILE A 44 -4.90 1.16 2.79
CA ILE A 44 -5.86 1.24 3.88
C ILE A 44 -6.01 2.67 4.36
N SER A 45 -7.22 3.04 4.76
CA SER A 45 -7.44 4.34 5.41
C SER A 45 -6.68 4.41 6.73
N ALA A 46 -6.36 5.63 7.16
CA ALA A 46 -5.78 5.85 8.48
C ALA A 46 -6.69 5.31 9.58
N ARG A 47 -8.02 5.45 9.45
CA ARG A 47 -8.99 4.94 10.42
C ARG A 47 -8.88 3.42 10.59
N LEU A 48 -8.84 2.70 9.47
CA LEU A 48 -8.70 1.24 9.47
C LEU A 48 -7.36 0.80 10.06
N TYR A 49 -6.26 1.48 9.71
CA TYR A 49 -4.94 1.21 10.31
C TYR A 49 -4.99 1.28 11.84
N HIS A 50 -5.59 2.34 12.40
CA HIS A 50 -5.73 2.48 13.85
C HIS A 50 -6.58 1.37 14.46
N LEU A 51 -7.64 0.92 13.77
CA LEU A 51 -8.49 -0.19 14.21
C LEU A 51 -7.70 -1.51 14.24
N LEU A 52 -6.95 -1.82 13.18
CA LEU A 52 -6.10 -3.02 13.12
C LEU A 52 -5.04 -3.03 14.23
N LYS A 53 -4.43 -1.87 14.50
CA LYS A 53 -3.47 -1.71 15.60
C LYS A 53 -4.12 -1.87 16.97
N LYS A 54 -5.29 -1.25 17.18
CA LYS A 54 -6.05 -1.35 18.44
C LYS A 54 -6.41 -2.80 18.79
N HIS A 55 -6.73 -3.61 17.78
CA HIS A 55 -7.10 -5.01 17.95
C HIS A 55 -5.91 -5.98 17.87
N ASN A 56 -4.67 -5.51 17.79
CA ASN A 56 -3.47 -6.34 17.63
C ASN A 56 -3.60 -7.38 16.50
N ALA A 57 -4.22 -6.97 15.38
CA ALA A 57 -4.33 -7.84 14.20
C ALA A 57 -2.92 -8.26 13.72
N LYS A 58 -2.82 -9.48 13.20
CA LYS A 58 -1.55 -10.09 12.75
C LYS A 58 -1.61 -10.40 11.26
N GLY A 59 -0.44 -10.68 10.67
CA GLY A 59 -0.35 -11.12 9.27
C GLY A 59 -0.29 -9.99 8.25
N PHE A 60 0.04 -8.76 8.68
CA PHE A 60 0.24 -7.63 7.78
C PHE A 60 1.48 -6.81 8.18
N ALA A 61 2.14 -6.25 7.18
CA ALA A 61 3.16 -5.21 7.33
C ALA A 61 2.62 -3.93 6.70
N VAL A 62 2.94 -2.77 7.27
CA VAL A 62 2.45 -1.48 6.78
C VAL A 62 3.62 -0.56 6.53
N GLU A 63 3.64 0.01 5.33
CA GLU A 63 4.48 1.15 5.00
C GLU A 63 3.59 2.41 4.98
N ARG A 64 4.09 3.51 5.55
CA ARG A 64 3.33 4.76 5.66
C ARG A 64 3.71 5.66 4.49
N VAL A 65 2.73 6.00 3.65
CA VAL A 65 2.90 6.95 2.55
C VAL A 65 2.19 8.27 2.90
N HIS A 66 2.84 9.40 2.64
CA HIS A 66 2.26 10.72 2.80
C HIS A 66 1.49 11.09 1.53
N LEU A 67 0.25 11.56 1.67
CA LEU A 67 -0.51 12.14 0.56
C LEU A 67 -0.07 13.60 0.38
N LEU A 68 0.36 13.98 -0.84
CA LEU A 68 0.59 15.37 -1.23
C LEU A 68 -0.74 16.11 -1.52
#